data_AF-A0A8J3YV38-F1
#
_entry.id   AF-A0A8J3YV38-F1
#
_cell.length_a   1.000
_cell.length_b   1.000
_cell.length_c   1.000
_cell.angle_alpha   90.00
_cell.angle_beta   90.00
_cell.angle_gamma   90.00
#
_symmetry.space_group_name_H-M   'P 1'
#
loop_
_entity.id
_entity.type
_entity.pdbx_description
1 polymer ?
#
loop_
_entity_poly.entity_id
_entity_poly.type
_entity_poly.pdbx_seq_one_letter_code
_entity_poly.pdbx_strand_id
1 'polypeptide(L)'
;MPPRVKDGVKLRALALLLVLAATACGEASADTGSFEGRTFLSTGVTDGGQPKPLAANTRIRMSFTADEVKANAGCNHLSGPVSLDGDKLVVGELGSTAIGCPPGLSEQDQWFAGVLSGRPGWKLDGDTLTLTAGAVTVTFVDQRVAEPDRPLLGTRWTVDTVFSGGVASSGQGSAGLVFADGRVTGSTPCGVFEGSYTREGDRLRFADLMHTPCHDQLHASVVGTLADEATVSVKGDRLTLTTVDGRGLGLHATG
;
A
#
# COMPACT_ATOMS: atom_id res chain seq x y z
N MET A 1 93.76 -20.15 -2.12
CA MET A 1 93.39 -21.12 -1.08
C MET A 1 92.00 -21.67 -1.43
N PRO A 2 91.87 -22.91 -1.96
CA PRO A 2 90.58 -23.63 -2.01
C PRO A 2 90.27 -24.21 -0.60
N PRO A 3 89.11 -24.85 -0.28
CA PRO A 3 88.25 -25.63 -1.19
C PRO A 3 86.72 -25.77 -0.88
N ARG A 4 86.05 -26.49 -1.79
CA ARG A 4 84.95 -27.50 -1.63
C ARG A 4 83.54 -27.03 -1.21
N VAL A 5 82.49 -27.16 -2.03
CA VAL A 5 81.78 -28.35 -2.61
C VAL A 5 80.37 -28.44 -1.99
N LYS A 6 79.31 -28.44 -2.80
CA LYS A 6 78.43 -29.60 -3.09
C LYS A 6 77.15 -29.19 -3.83
N ASP A 7 76.91 -29.89 -4.92
CA ASP A 7 75.68 -29.90 -5.70
C ASP A 7 74.45 -30.33 -4.88
N GLY A 8 73.29 -29.82 -5.29
CA GLY A 8 72.00 -30.22 -4.75
C GLY A 8 70.85 -29.70 -5.61
N VAL A 9 70.63 -30.35 -6.76
CA VAL A 9 69.44 -30.17 -7.60
C VAL A 9 68.20 -30.51 -6.78
N LYS A 10 67.24 -29.57 -6.70
CA LYS A 10 65.88 -29.85 -6.21
C LYS A 10 64.86 -29.42 -7.27
N LEU A 11 64.37 -30.42 -7.97
CA LEU A 11 63.17 -30.42 -8.81
C LEU A 11 61.98 -29.87 -7.99
N ARG A 12 61.29 -28.83 -8.47
CA ARG A 12 59.98 -28.43 -7.93
C ARG A 12 58.95 -28.44 -9.05
N ALA A 13 57.92 -29.25 -8.81
CA ALA A 13 56.83 -29.60 -9.71
C ALA A 13 56.00 -28.38 -10.12
N LEU A 14 55.63 -28.37 -11.40
CA LEU A 14 54.69 -27.44 -12.01
C LEU A 14 53.27 -27.86 -11.61
N ALA A 15 52.58 -27.07 -10.79
CA ALA A 15 51.17 -27.30 -10.47
C ALA A 15 50.29 -26.67 -11.58
N LEU A 16 49.57 -27.51 -12.33
CA LEU A 16 48.50 -27.08 -13.22
C LEU A 16 47.31 -26.58 -12.39
N LEU A 17 46.98 -25.29 -12.50
CA LEU A 17 45.69 -24.75 -12.04
C LEU A 17 44.62 -25.05 -13.10
N LEU A 18 43.69 -25.95 -12.77
CA LEU A 18 42.43 -26.11 -13.50
C LEU A 18 41.45 -25.04 -13.00
N VAL A 19 41.08 -24.08 -13.85
CA VAL A 19 40.03 -23.11 -13.54
C VAL A 19 38.68 -23.70 -13.96
N LEU A 20 37.88 -24.16 -13.00
CA LEU A 20 36.47 -24.47 -13.24
C LEU A 20 35.68 -23.16 -13.29
N ALA A 21 35.18 -22.81 -14.47
CA ALA A 21 34.17 -21.77 -14.62
C ALA A 21 32.82 -22.32 -14.12
N ALA A 22 32.47 -22.01 -12.87
CA ALA A 22 31.13 -22.22 -12.37
C ALA A 22 30.21 -21.17 -13.00
N THR A 23 29.40 -21.58 -13.98
CA THR A 23 28.22 -20.82 -14.42
C THR A 23 27.25 -20.78 -13.24
N ALA A 24 27.26 -19.67 -12.51
CA ALA A 24 26.22 -19.35 -11.55
C ALA A 24 24.94 -19.03 -12.34
N CYS A 25 24.04 -20.01 -12.46
CA CYS A 25 22.63 -19.71 -12.63
C CYS A 25 22.20 -19.00 -11.34
N GLY A 26 22.03 -17.68 -11.42
CA GLY A 26 21.30 -16.97 -10.38
C GLY A 26 19.85 -17.44 -10.43
N GLU A 27 19.48 -18.37 -9.55
CA GLU A 27 18.09 -18.51 -9.15
C GLU A 27 17.73 -17.21 -8.42
N ALA A 28 17.05 -16.32 -9.15
CA ALA A 28 16.40 -15.17 -8.55
C ALA A 28 15.40 -15.72 -7.53
N SER A 29 15.74 -15.63 -6.25
CA SER A 29 14.76 -15.78 -5.18
C SER A 29 13.62 -14.81 -5.50
N ALA A 30 12.41 -15.33 -5.64
CA ALA A 30 11.23 -14.51 -5.89
C ALA A 30 11.00 -13.66 -4.63
N ASP A 31 11.55 -12.45 -4.67
CA ASP A 31 11.48 -11.47 -3.60
C ASP A 31 10.03 -10.98 -3.49
N THR A 32 9.32 -11.40 -2.43
CA THR A 32 8.03 -10.81 -2.05
C THR A 32 8.14 -9.29 -1.83
N GLY A 33 9.35 -8.76 -1.65
CA GLY A 33 9.66 -7.33 -1.64
C GLY A 33 9.20 -6.57 -2.89
N SER A 34 8.86 -7.24 -3.99
CA SER A 34 8.32 -6.57 -5.18
C SER A 34 6.84 -6.16 -5.05
N PHE A 35 6.08 -6.82 -4.15
CA PHE A 35 4.66 -6.56 -3.89
C PHE A 35 4.39 -5.96 -2.52
N GLU A 36 5.24 -6.26 -1.54
CA GLU A 36 5.04 -5.86 -0.15
C GLU A 36 4.74 -4.35 0.00
N GLY A 37 3.68 -4.04 0.73
CA GLY A 37 3.25 -2.67 1.01
C GLY A 37 2.56 -1.96 -0.17
N ARG A 38 2.42 -2.63 -1.32
CA ARG A 38 1.80 -2.05 -2.51
C ARG A 38 0.32 -2.43 -2.61
N THR A 39 -0.44 -1.52 -3.21
CA THR A 39 -1.82 -1.74 -3.64
C THR A 39 -1.88 -1.59 -5.15
N PHE A 40 -2.57 -2.51 -5.81
CA PHE A 40 -2.74 -2.55 -7.26
C PHE A 40 -4.22 -2.45 -7.62
N LEU A 41 -4.53 -1.73 -8.69
CA LEU A 41 -5.89 -1.49 -9.17
C LEU A 41 -6.01 -1.95 -10.62
N SER A 42 -7.01 -2.78 -10.92
CA SER A 42 -7.18 -3.34 -12.27
C SER A 42 -7.39 -2.25 -13.31
N THR A 43 -6.73 -2.39 -14.45
CA THR A 43 -6.91 -1.56 -15.65
C THR A 43 -7.60 -2.33 -16.77
N GLY A 44 -7.62 -3.66 -16.71
CA GLY A 44 -8.37 -4.48 -17.65
C GLY A 44 -8.35 -5.97 -17.31
N VAL A 45 -9.35 -6.68 -17.83
CA VAL A 45 -9.43 -8.15 -17.79
C VAL A 45 -9.69 -8.67 -19.18
N THR A 46 -8.98 -9.73 -19.56
CA THR A 46 -9.27 -10.49 -20.78
C THR A 46 -9.49 -11.96 -20.46
N ASP A 47 -10.30 -12.63 -21.26
CA ASP A 47 -10.51 -14.08 -21.25
C ASP A 47 -10.43 -14.61 -22.70
N GLY A 48 -9.47 -15.49 -22.97
CA GLY A 48 -9.19 -15.94 -24.34
C GLY A 48 -8.75 -14.81 -25.27
N GLY A 49 -8.12 -13.77 -24.71
CA GLY A 49 -7.71 -12.56 -25.43
C GLY A 49 -8.85 -11.57 -25.73
N GLN A 50 -10.09 -11.88 -25.34
CA GLN A 50 -11.23 -10.97 -25.48
C GLN A 50 -11.45 -10.17 -24.19
N PRO A 51 -11.84 -8.88 -24.26
CA PRO A 51 -12.19 -8.11 -23.07
C PRO A 51 -13.31 -8.81 -22.27
N LYS A 52 -13.06 -9.04 -20.99
CA LYS A 52 -14.07 -9.52 -20.03
C LYS A 52 -14.52 -8.33 -19.19
N PRO A 53 -15.73 -7.80 -19.38
CA PRO A 53 -16.21 -6.69 -18.58
C PRO A 53 -16.39 -7.14 -17.12
N LEU A 54 -16.02 -6.25 -16.20
CA LEU A 54 -16.39 -6.36 -14.80
C LEU A 54 -17.82 -5.85 -14.59
N ALA A 55 -18.42 -6.20 -13.46
CA ALA A 55 -19.67 -5.61 -13.00
C ALA A 55 -19.56 -4.08 -12.96
N ALA A 56 -20.67 -3.41 -13.24
CA ALA A 56 -20.69 -1.95 -13.33
C ALA A 56 -20.17 -1.28 -12.04
N ASN A 57 -19.40 -0.20 -12.20
CA ASN A 57 -18.81 0.57 -11.11
C ASN A 57 -17.88 -0.23 -10.18
N THR A 58 -17.31 -1.33 -10.67
CA THR A 58 -16.30 -2.09 -9.93
C THR A 58 -14.92 -1.92 -10.54
N ARG A 59 -13.89 -2.08 -9.70
CA ARG A 59 -12.50 -2.16 -10.07
C ARG A 59 -11.82 -3.10 -9.09
N ILE A 60 -11.12 -4.12 -9.59
CA ILE A 60 -10.45 -5.07 -8.72
C ILE A 60 -9.29 -4.34 -8.02
N ARG A 61 -9.25 -4.43 -6.70
CA ARG A 61 -8.19 -3.90 -5.86
C ARG A 61 -7.49 -5.07 -5.16
N MET A 62 -6.16 -5.07 -5.16
CA MET A 62 -5.34 -6.02 -4.42
C MET A 62 -4.30 -5.28 -3.59
N SER A 63 -4.12 -5.65 -2.32
CA SER A 63 -3.05 -5.11 -1.47
C SER A 63 -2.27 -6.26 -0.85
N PHE A 64 -0.95 -6.08 -0.74
CA PHE A 64 -0.03 -7.10 -0.27
C PHE A 64 0.71 -6.63 0.98
N THR A 65 0.77 -7.48 2.00
CA THR A 65 1.79 -7.42 3.05
C THR A 65 2.91 -8.40 2.69
N ALA A 66 3.86 -8.62 3.60
CA ALA A 66 4.92 -9.61 3.40
C ALA A 66 4.37 -11.04 3.20
N ASP A 67 3.22 -11.35 3.82
CA ASP A 67 2.70 -12.70 4.00
C ASP A 67 1.19 -12.83 3.72
N GLU A 68 0.47 -11.74 3.45
CA GLU A 68 -0.97 -11.73 3.21
C GLU A 68 -1.30 -10.95 1.92
N VAL A 69 -2.26 -11.46 1.15
CA VAL A 69 -2.96 -10.70 0.12
C VAL A 69 -4.39 -10.43 0.54
N LYS A 70 -4.85 -9.20 0.31
CA LYS A 70 -6.26 -8.82 0.41
C LYS A 70 -6.74 -8.38 -0.96
N ALA A 71 -7.94 -8.79 -1.35
CA ALA A 71 -8.51 -8.46 -2.64
C ALA A 71 -10.01 -8.16 -2.55
N ASN A 72 -10.44 -7.17 -3.33
CA ASN A 72 -11.85 -6.84 -3.51
C ASN A 72 -12.11 -6.81 -5.00
N ALA A 73 -12.94 -7.71 -5.51
CA ALA A 73 -13.32 -7.71 -6.92
C ALA A 73 -14.69 -7.08 -7.12
N GLY A 74 -15.66 -7.43 -6.30
CA GLY A 74 -17.04 -6.94 -6.31
C GLY A 74 -17.45 -6.40 -4.95
N CYS A 75 -18.04 -7.25 -4.11
CA CYS A 75 -18.73 -6.86 -2.88
C CYS A 75 -18.06 -7.40 -1.62
N ASN A 76 -17.58 -8.64 -1.66
CA ASN A 76 -16.92 -9.29 -0.53
C ASN A 76 -15.42 -9.02 -0.52
N HIS A 77 -14.88 -8.97 0.70
CA HIS A 77 -13.43 -8.90 0.92
C HIS A 77 -12.85 -10.29 0.93
N LEU A 78 -11.85 -10.53 0.09
CA LEU A 78 -11.06 -11.76 0.04
C LEU A 78 -9.74 -11.53 0.77
N SER A 79 -9.27 -12.52 1.54
CA SER A 79 -7.97 -12.45 2.21
C SER A 79 -7.36 -13.82 2.41
N GLY A 80 -6.05 -13.95 2.24
CA GLY A 80 -5.35 -15.20 2.47
C GLY A 80 -3.84 -15.02 2.49
N PRO A 81 -3.09 -16.01 3.02
CA PRO A 81 -1.64 -15.96 3.01
C PRO A 81 -1.12 -15.98 1.57
N VAL A 82 -0.05 -15.24 1.29
CA VAL A 82 0.54 -15.12 -0.03
C VAL A 82 2.02 -15.46 -0.01
N SER A 83 2.47 -16.13 -1.06
CA SER A 83 3.88 -16.43 -1.32
C SER A 83 4.12 -16.49 -2.83
N LEU A 84 5.39 -16.48 -3.22
CA LEU A 84 5.80 -16.62 -4.61
C LEU A 84 6.53 -17.96 -4.80
N ASP A 85 6.14 -18.69 -5.83
CA ASP A 85 6.79 -19.93 -6.28
C ASP A 85 7.20 -19.75 -7.74
N GLY A 86 8.43 -19.28 -7.94
CA GLY A 86 8.92 -18.86 -9.26
C GLY A 86 8.03 -17.78 -9.89
N ASP A 87 7.44 -18.10 -11.05
CA ASP A 87 6.52 -17.21 -11.76
C ASP A 87 5.07 -17.31 -11.26
N LYS A 88 4.78 -18.04 -10.18
CA LYS A 88 3.42 -18.26 -9.65
C LYS A 88 3.17 -17.48 -8.37
N LEU A 89 2.00 -16.84 -8.32
CA LEU A 89 1.47 -16.22 -7.13
C LEU A 89 0.69 -17.29 -6.38
N VAL A 90 1.20 -17.75 -5.25
CA VAL A 90 0.57 -18.80 -4.44
C VAL A 90 -0.19 -18.14 -3.31
N VAL A 91 -1.52 -18.13 -3.46
CA VAL A 91 -2.43 -17.75 -2.38
C VAL A 91 -2.86 -19.03 -1.68
N GLY A 92 -2.69 -19.08 -0.36
CA GLY A 92 -3.13 -20.21 0.46
C GLY A 92 -4.65 -20.23 0.65
N GLU A 93 -5.12 -20.71 1.80
CA GLU A 93 -6.56 -20.74 2.08
C GLU A 93 -7.15 -19.33 2.02
N LEU A 94 -8.01 -19.10 1.02
CA LEU A 94 -8.63 -17.81 0.76
C LEU A 94 -9.95 -17.71 1.51
N GLY A 95 -10.01 -16.81 2.48
CA GLY A 95 -11.24 -16.42 3.16
C GLY A 95 -12.02 -15.38 2.35
N SER A 96 -13.33 -15.34 2.54
CA SER A 96 -14.23 -14.31 2.01
C SER A 96 -15.18 -13.84 3.10
N THR A 97 -15.48 -12.54 3.15
CA THR A 97 -16.68 -12.09 3.85
C THR A 97 -17.92 -12.65 3.13
N ALA A 98 -19.03 -12.80 3.85
CA ALA A 98 -20.30 -13.27 3.30
C ALA A 98 -21.40 -12.23 3.55
N ILE A 99 -21.20 -11.02 3.02
CA ILE A 99 -22.17 -9.93 3.13
C ILE A 99 -23.23 -10.11 2.04
N GLY A 100 -24.46 -9.67 2.30
CA GLY A 100 -25.52 -9.67 1.29
C GLY A 100 -25.16 -8.73 0.12
N CYS A 101 -24.91 -9.29 -1.06
CA CYS A 101 -24.44 -8.54 -2.21
C CYS A 101 -25.54 -8.28 -3.25
N PRO A 102 -25.50 -7.11 -3.93
CA PRO A 102 -26.23 -6.89 -5.16
C PRO A 102 -25.95 -7.97 -6.23
N PRO A 103 -26.88 -8.22 -7.16
CA PRO A 103 -26.69 -9.17 -8.25
C PRO A 103 -25.42 -8.89 -9.07
N GLY A 104 -24.67 -9.93 -9.43
CA GLY A 104 -23.46 -9.85 -10.26
C GLY A 104 -22.17 -9.59 -9.48
N LEU A 105 -22.23 -8.99 -8.28
CA LEU A 105 -21.04 -8.69 -7.50
C LEU A 105 -20.47 -9.94 -6.81
N SER A 106 -21.34 -10.80 -6.28
CA SER A 106 -20.91 -12.06 -5.64
C SER A 106 -20.32 -13.03 -6.66
N GLU A 107 -20.89 -13.11 -7.86
CA GLU A 107 -20.35 -13.93 -8.95
C GLU A 107 -18.97 -13.44 -9.40
N GLN A 108 -18.75 -12.12 -9.42
CA GLN A 108 -17.44 -11.54 -9.70
C GLN A 108 -16.42 -11.85 -8.59
N ASP A 109 -16.81 -11.80 -7.32
CA ASP A 109 -15.96 -12.20 -6.19
C ASP A 109 -15.54 -13.66 -6.31
N GLN A 110 -16.50 -14.55 -6.58
CA GLN A 110 -16.24 -15.99 -6.75
C GLN A 110 -15.33 -16.28 -7.94
N TRP A 111 -15.57 -15.61 -9.07
CA TRP A 111 -14.71 -15.73 -10.25
C TRP A 111 -13.27 -15.30 -9.93
N PHE A 112 -13.09 -14.17 -9.26
CA PHE A 112 -11.75 -13.67 -8.94
C PHE A 112 -11.06 -14.51 -7.85
N ALA A 113 -11.81 -15.02 -6.87
CA ALA A 113 -11.32 -16.00 -5.91
C ALA A 113 -10.80 -17.27 -6.60
N GLY A 114 -11.48 -17.72 -7.66
CA GLY A 114 -11.01 -18.81 -8.53
C GLY A 114 -9.71 -18.50 -9.26
N VAL A 115 -9.56 -17.26 -9.77
CA VAL A 115 -8.29 -16.80 -10.38
C VAL A 115 -7.15 -16.87 -9.37
N LEU A 116 -7.34 -16.36 -8.15
CA LEU A 116 -6.30 -16.35 -7.11
C LEU A 116 -5.95 -17.76 -6.61
N SER A 117 -6.96 -18.60 -6.37
CA SER A 117 -6.78 -19.99 -5.91
C SER A 117 -6.11 -20.86 -6.98
N GLY A 118 -6.22 -20.47 -8.25
CA GLY A 118 -5.63 -21.16 -9.40
C GLY A 118 -4.11 -20.99 -9.56
N ARG A 119 -3.44 -20.33 -8.61
CA ARG A 119 -2.00 -20.02 -8.65
C ARG A 119 -1.60 -19.29 -9.94
N PRO A 120 -2.13 -18.08 -10.17
CA PRO A 120 -1.89 -17.37 -11.43
C PRO A 120 -0.39 -17.11 -11.62
N GLY A 121 0.04 -17.15 -12.87
CA GLY A 121 1.33 -16.58 -13.24
C GLY A 121 1.34 -15.08 -12.93
N TRP A 122 2.45 -14.55 -12.44
CA TRP A 122 2.60 -13.11 -12.21
C TRP A 122 3.74 -12.54 -13.03
N LYS A 123 3.58 -11.27 -13.43
CA LYS A 123 4.66 -10.45 -13.97
C LYS A 123 4.52 -9.05 -13.43
N LEU A 124 5.62 -8.48 -12.95
CA LEU A 124 5.68 -7.12 -12.47
C LEU A 124 6.72 -6.33 -13.26
N ASP A 125 6.25 -5.39 -14.08
CA ASP A 125 7.09 -4.46 -14.85
C ASP A 125 6.88 -3.05 -14.28
N GLY A 126 7.76 -2.65 -13.34
CA GLY A 126 7.66 -1.37 -12.63
C GLY A 126 6.37 -1.24 -11.81
N ASP A 127 5.44 -0.42 -12.32
CA ASP A 127 4.14 -0.17 -11.69
C ASP A 127 3.00 -1.02 -12.26
N THR A 128 3.27 -1.86 -13.27
CA THR A 128 2.25 -2.71 -13.89
C THR A 128 2.39 -4.15 -13.41
N LEU A 129 1.35 -4.67 -12.77
CA LEU A 129 1.22 -6.07 -12.39
C LEU A 129 0.28 -6.76 -13.37
N THR A 130 0.69 -7.90 -13.91
CA THR A 130 -0.15 -8.78 -14.72
C THR A 130 -0.27 -10.14 -14.04
N LEU A 131 -1.51 -10.61 -13.86
CA LEU A 131 -1.83 -11.95 -13.41
C LEU A 131 -2.42 -12.77 -14.56
N THR A 132 -1.94 -13.99 -14.77
CA THR A 132 -2.40 -14.89 -15.84
C THR A 132 -2.83 -16.23 -15.28
N ALA A 133 -4.10 -16.59 -15.44
CA ALA A 133 -4.68 -17.88 -15.03
C ALA A 133 -5.33 -18.56 -16.25
N GLY A 134 -4.61 -19.46 -16.91
CA GLY A 134 -5.07 -20.08 -18.16
C GLY A 134 -5.30 -19.03 -19.25
N ALA A 135 -6.53 -18.92 -19.75
CA ALA A 135 -6.91 -17.93 -20.75
C ALA A 135 -7.22 -16.53 -20.15
N VAL A 136 -7.35 -16.44 -18.83
CA VAL A 136 -7.67 -15.19 -18.13
C VAL A 136 -6.38 -14.41 -17.88
N THR A 137 -6.41 -13.11 -18.21
CA THR A 137 -5.36 -12.15 -17.82
C THR A 137 -5.99 -10.95 -17.15
N VAL A 138 -5.46 -10.56 -15.99
CA VAL A 138 -5.84 -9.34 -15.27
C VAL A 138 -4.63 -8.43 -15.23
N THR A 139 -4.78 -7.22 -15.76
CA THR A 139 -3.74 -6.19 -15.69
C THR A 139 -4.11 -5.19 -14.63
N PHE A 140 -3.13 -4.80 -13.82
CA PHE A 140 -3.23 -3.82 -12.77
C PHE A 140 -2.15 -2.77 -12.90
N VAL A 141 -2.39 -1.62 -12.28
CA VAL A 141 -1.40 -0.58 -12.06
C VAL A 141 -1.30 -0.28 -10.57
N ASP A 142 -0.12 0.08 -10.08
CA ASP A 142 0.10 0.55 -8.71
C ASP A 142 -0.84 1.73 -8.40
N GLN A 143 -1.47 1.68 -7.23
CA GLN A 143 -2.41 2.71 -6.78
C GLN A 143 -1.77 4.09 -6.80
N ARG A 144 -0.47 4.22 -6.49
CA ARG A 144 0.23 5.52 -6.47
C ARG A 144 0.32 6.16 -7.85
N VAL A 145 0.27 5.36 -8.92
CA VAL A 145 0.27 5.84 -10.31
C VAL A 145 -1.15 6.12 -10.77
N ALA A 146 -2.10 5.24 -10.46
CA ALA A 146 -3.50 5.44 -10.85
C ALA A 146 -4.18 6.60 -10.09
N GLU A 147 -3.82 6.78 -8.83
CA GLU A 147 -4.44 7.69 -7.87
C GLU A 147 -3.31 8.43 -7.11
N PRO A 148 -2.57 9.34 -7.78
CA PRO A 148 -1.45 10.02 -7.16
C PRO A 148 -1.89 10.90 -5.99
N ASP A 149 -1.03 10.99 -4.98
CA ASP A 149 -1.30 11.73 -3.75
C ASP A 149 -1.53 13.22 -4.03
N ARG A 150 -2.63 13.76 -3.49
CA ARG A 150 -2.87 15.20 -3.50
C ARG A 150 -1.83 15.91 -2.63
N PRO A 151 -1.41 17.13 -3.00
CA PRO A 151 -0.53 17.91 -2.14
C PRO A 151 -1.21 18.16 -0.80
N LEU A 152 -0.49 17.97 0.32
CA LEU A 152 -1.02 18.33 1.64
C LEU A 152 -1.34 19.84 1.70
N LEU A 153 -0.42 20.66 1.17
CA LEU A 153 -0.50 22.11 1.17
C LEU A 153 -1.49 22.61 0.11
N GLY A 154 -2.32 23.58 0.48
CA GLY A 154 -3.28 24.23 -0.41
C GLY A 154 -4.52 23.38 -0.76
N THR A 155 -4.52 22.09 -0.43
CA THR A 155 -5.70 21.23 -0.57
C THR A 155 -6.69 21.50 0.57
N ARG A 156 -7.97 21.65 0.23
CA ARG A 156 -9.05 21.65 1.23
C ARG A 156 -9.44 20.22 1.55
N TRP A 157 -9.26 19.85 2.81
CA TRP A 157 -9.59 18.55 3.36
C TRP A 157 -10.87 18.63 4.17
N THR A 158 -11.78 17.69 3.95
CA THR A 158 -13.03 17.58 4.70
C THR A 158 -13.00 16.31 5.56
N VAL A 159 -13.17 16.47 6.86
CA VAL A 159 -13.28 15.37 7.83
C VAL A 159 -14.59 14.62 7.58
N ASP A 160 -14.48 13.30 7.44
CA ASP A 160 -15.60 12.36 7.34
C ASP A 160 -15.53 11.22 8.35
N THR A 161 -14.34 11.01 8.95
CA THR A 161 -14.08 9.95 9.93
C THR A 161 -13.31 10.50 11.11
N VAL A 162 -13.69 10.13 12.33
CA VAL A 162 -12.91 10.35 13.56
C VAL A 162 -12.47 9.01 14.11
N PHE A 163 -11.21 8.91 14.52
CA PHE A 163 -10.65 7.75 15.21
C PHE A 163 -10.52 8.06 16.71
N SER A 164 -10.93 7.12 17.56
CA SER A 164 -10.76 7.20 19.02
C SER A 164 -10.56 5.80 19.59
N GLY A 165 -9.39 5.56 20.20
CA GLY A 165 -9.09 4.27 20.84
C GLY A 165 -9.22 3.06 19.91
N GLY A 166 -8.88 3.21 18.63
CA GLY A 166 -9.01 2.16 17.60
C GLY A 166 -10.41 2.02 16.99
N VAL A 167 -11.39 2.81 17.44
CA VAL A 167 -12.72 2.86 16.84
C VAL A 167 -12.78 3.98 15.81
N ALA A 168 -13.26 3.67 14.61
CA ALA A 168 -13.57 4.65 13.57
C ALA A 168 -15.06 5.00 13.60
N SER A 169 -15.39 6.28 13.52
CA SER A 169 -16.78 6.77 13.51
C SER A 169 -16.99 7.80 12.40
N SER A 170 -17.91 7.50 11.49
CA SER A 170 -18.31 8.37 10.37
C SER A 170 -19.67 9.03 10.63
N GLY A 171 -19.97 10.11 9.89
CA GLY A 171 -21.30 10.75 9.92
C GLY A 171 -21.51 11.72 11.08
N GLN A 172 -20.44 12.20 11.71
CA GLN A 172 -20.47 13.17 12.82
C GLN A 172 -20.61 14.64 12.34
N GLY A 173 -20.96 14.86 11.07
CA GLY A 173 -20.92 16.16 10.40
C GLY A 173 -19.71 16.30 9.48
N SER A 174 -19.48 17.51 8.97
CA SER A 174 -18.32 17.83 8.11
C SER A 174 -17.53 18.98 8.73
N ALA A 175 -16.21 18.83 8.76
CA ALA A 175 -15.28 19.88 9.16
C ALA A 175 -14.25 20.07 8.04
N GLY A 176 -14.04 21.30 7.61
CA GLY A 176 -13.06 21.63 6.58
C GLY A 176 -11.78 22.15 7.19
N LEU A 177 -10.62 21.73 6.69
CA LEU A 177 -9.33 22.31 7.03
C LEU A 177 -8.35 22.37 5.86
N VAL A 178 -7.42 23.30 5.94
CA VAL A 178 -6.39 23.57 4.93
C VAL A 178 -5.05 23.72 5.64
N PHE A 179 -4.01 23.10 5.08
CA PHE A 179 -2.62 23.34 5.47
C PHE A 179 -1.98 24.32 4.50
N ALA A 180 -1.37 25.38 5.00
CA ALA A 180 -0.64 26.35 4.19
C ALA A 180 0.45 27.02 5.02
N ASP A 181 1.67 27.09 4.49
CA ASP A 181 2.78 27.88 5.05
C ASP A 181 2.99 27.73 6.57
N GLY A 182 3.00 26.49 7.06
CA GLY A 182 3.17 26.20 8.49
C GLY A 182 1.98 26.57 9.36
N ARG A 183 0.80 26.80 8.75
CA ARG A 183 -0.48 27.01 9.45
C ARG A 183 -1.53 25.99 9.02
N VAL A 184 -2.30 25.54 10.00
CA VAL A 184 -3.56 24.82 9.77
C VAL A 184 -4.70 25.76 10.10
N THR A 185 -5.64 25.91 9.19
CA THR A 185 -6.88 26.67 9.42
C THR A 185 -8.07 25.80 9.08
N GLY A 186 -9.17 26.00 9.77
CA GLY A 186 -10.37 25.25 9.48
C GLY A 186 -11.59 25.71 10.25
N SER A 187 -12.69 25.02 9.96
CA SER A 187 -13.99 25.29 10.55
C SER A 187 -14.78 24.00 10.70
N THR A 188 -15.48 23.89 11.82
CA THR A 188 -16.60 22.98 11.99
C THR A 188 -17.91 23.77 11.92
N PRO A 189 -19.09 23.13 11.93
CA PRO A 189 -20.36 23.85 11.98
C PRO A 189 -20.51 24.74 13.23
N CYS A 190 -19.76 24.44 14.30
CA CYS A 190 -19.84 25.16 15.55
C CYS A 190 -18.90 26.37 15.64
N GLY A 191 -17.76 26.35 14.94
CA GLY A 191 -16.77 27.41 15.06
C GLY A 191 -15.49 27.16 14.26
N VAL A 192 -14.63 28.17 14.27
CA VAL A 192 -13.35 28.16 13.57
C VAL A 192 -12.20 27.75 14.49
N PHE A 193 -11.13 27.26 13.88
CA PHE A 193 -9.87 26.96 14.54
C PHE A 193 -8.69 27.32 13.63
N GLU A 194 -7.58 27.72 14.24
CA GLU A 194 -6.32 27.98 13.56
C GLU A 194 -5.14 27.65 14.47
N GLY A 195 -4.03 27.21 13.89
CA GLY A 195 -2.80 26.93 14.63
C GLY A 195 -1.58 26.91 13.72
N SER A 196 -0.40 26.92 14.31
CA SER A 196 0.85 26.71 13.61
C SER A 196 1.22 25.21 13.59
N TYR A 197 2.04 24.79 12.64
CA TYR A 197 2.62 23.45 12.64
C TYR A 197 4.01 23.43 12.03
N THR A 198 4.82 22.48 12.47
CA THR A 198 6.08 22.10 11.84
C THR A 198 5.97 20.66 11.32
N ARG A 199 6.72 20.36 10.26
CA ARG A 199 6.71 19.04 9.62
C ARG A 199 8.11 18.45 9.56
N GLU A 200 8.24 17.20 10.03
CA GLU A 200 9.44 16.38 9.90
C GLU A 200 9.03 15.02 9.32
N GLY A 201 9.31 14.79 8.03
CA GLY A 201 8.86 13.58 7.33
C GLY A 201 7.32 13.48 7.31
N ASP A 202 6.81 12.44 7.96
CA ASP A 202 5.38 12.18 8.13
C ASP A 202 4.84 12.67 9.49
N ARG A 203 5.62 13.39 10.30
CA ARG A 203 5.16 13.92 11.58
C ARG A 203 4.82 15.40 11.49
N LEU A 204 3.66 15.77 12.01
CA LEU A 204 3.20 17.14 12.20
C LEU A 204 3.17 17.45 13.70
N ARG A 205 3.91 18.48 14.10
CA ARG A 205 3.84 19.04 15.46
C ARG A 205 3.08 20.35 15.40
N PHE A 206 1.91 20.40 16.04
CA PHE A 206 1.07 21.58 16.09
C PHE A 206 1.40 22.45 17.31
N ALA A 207 1.18 23.75 17.18
CA ALA A 207 1.37 24.73 18.24
C ALA A 207 0.39 25.91 18.07
N ASP A 208 0.28 26.74 19.10
CA ASP A 208 -0.51 27.98 19.10
C ASP A 208 -1.97 27.80 18.63
N LEU A 209 -2.59 26.65 18.93
CA LEU A 209 -3.93 26.31 18.49
C LEU A 209 -4.97 27.20 19.17
N MET A 210 -5.54 28.13 18.42
CA MET A 210 -6.66 28.97 18.83
C MET A 210 -7.96 28.44 18.21
N HIS A 211 -9.03 28.40 18.99
CA HIS A 211 -10.33 27.94 18.49
C HIS A 211 -11.48 28.64 19.19
N THR A 212 -12.64 28.64 18.55
CA THR A 212 -13.88 29.12 19.16
C THR A 212 -14.29 28.15 20.28
N PRO A 213 -14.51 28.60 21.53
CA PRO A 213 -15.05 27.75 22.57
C PRO A 213 -16.39 27.13 22.13
N CYS A 214 -16.45 25.80 22.12
CA CYS A 214 -17.56 25.08 21.54
C CYS A 214 -17.77 23.71 22.23
N HIS A 215 -19.03 23.34 22.47
CA HIS A 215 -19.43 22.04 23.04
C HIS A 215 -20.03 21.11 21.96
N ASP A 216 -19.30 20.94 20.86
CA ASP A 216 -19.63 20.02 19.77
C ASP A 216 -18.60 18.89 19.72
N GLN A 217 -19.06 17.65 19.53
CA GLN A 217 -18.19 16.47 19.57
C GLN A 217 -17.19 16.46 18.41
N LEU A 218 -17.61 16.85 17.19
CA LEU A 218 -16.72 16.91 16.04
C LEU A 218 -15.67 18.00 16.25
N HIS A 219 -16.08 19.20 16.71
CA HIS A 219 -15.16 20.28 17.05
C HIS A 219 -14.12 19.86 18.09
N ALA A 220 -14.54 19.23 19.18
CA ALA A 220 -13.64 18.73 20.22
C ALA A 220 -12.68 17.66 19.69
N SER A 221 -13.14 16.78 18.80
CA SER A 221 -12.30 15.74 18.18
C SER A 221 -11.24 16.33 17.24
N VAL A 222 -11.62 17.32 16.43
CA VAL A 222 -10.68 18.00 15.52
C VAL A 222 -9.66 18.79 16.30
N VAL A 223 -10.09 19.67 17.21
CA VAL A 223 -9.20 20.47 18.05
C VAL A 223 -8.30 19.59 18.90
N GLY A 224 -8.84 18.52 19.49
CA GLY A 224 -8.06 17.56 20.26
C GLY A 224 -6.96 16.89 19.42
N THR A 225 -7.26 16.48 18.18
CA THR A 225 -6.26 15.87 17.29
C THR A 225 -5.16 16.88 16.93
N LEU A 226 -5.52 18.14 16.70
CA LEU A 226 -4.59 19.22 16.34
C LEU A 226 -3.87 19.84 17.55
N ALA A 227 -4.18 19.41 18.78
CA ALA A 227 -3.49 19.86 19.99
C ALA A 227 -2.23 19.04 20.29
N ASP A 228 -2.06 17.90 19.61
CA ASP A 228 -0.98 16.94 19.83
C ASP A 228 -0.20 16.68 18.54
N GLU A 229 0.95 16.03 18.66
CA GLU A 229 1.68 15.53 17.49
C GLU A 229 0.90 14.42 16.78
N ALA A 230 0.83 14.51 15.46
CA ALA A 230 0.17 13.51 14.62
C ALA A 230 1.08 13.06 13.46
N THR A 231 1.03 11.77 13.16
CA THR A 231 1.51 11.24 11.89
C THR A 231 0.50 11.57 10.78
N VAL A 232 0.99 12.04 9.64
CA VAL A 232 0.22 12.38 8.45
C VAL A 232 0.51 11.41 7.31
N SER A 233 -0.56 10.86 6.71
CA SER A 233 -0.48 10.07 5.49
C SER A 233 -1.47 10.64 4.47
N VAL A 234 -1.01 10.89 3.25
CA VAL A 234 -1.88 11.13 2.09
C VAL A 234 -1.81 9.91 1.19
N LYS A 235 -2.97 9.43 0.71
CA LYS A 235 -3.10 8.35 -0.27
C LYS A 235 -4.18 8.75 -1.27
N GLY A 236 -3.76 9.19 -2.46
CA GLY A 236 -4.68 9.77 -3.45
C GLY A 236 -5.39 11.00 -2.87
N ASP A 237 -6.71 10.92 -2.76
CA ASP A 237 -7.57 11.96 -2.19
C ASP A 237 -7.90 11.75 -0.70
N ARG A 238 -7.28 10.78 -0.02
CA ARG A 238 -7.46 10.52 1.40
C ARG A 238 -6.29 11.05 2.22
N LEU A 239 -6.59 11.84 3.25
CA LEU A 239 -5.66 12.26 4.29
C LEU A 239 -6.04 11.55 5.59
N THR A 240 -5.05 11.04 6.31
CA THR A 240 -5.20 10.51 7.67
C THR A 240 -4.22 11.21 8.58
N LEU A 241 -4.74 11.68 9.72
CA LEU A 241 -3.97 12.19 10.84
C LEU A 241 -4.15 11.22 12.02
N THR A 242 -3.07 10.77 12.63
CA THR A 242 -3.13 9.85 13.77
C THR A 242 -2.13 10.26 14.82
N THR A 243 -2.63 10.54 16.01
CA THR A 243 -1.82 10.83 17.20
C THR A 243 -1.34 9.55 17.87
N VAL A 244 -0.35 9.67 18.74
CA VAL A 244 0.29 8.53 19.41
C VAL A 244 -0.67 7.74 20.33
N ASP A 245 -1.73 8.39 20.83
CA ASP A 245 -2.73 7.77 21.70
C ASP A 245 -3.88 7.09 20.92
N GLY A 246 -3.81 7.08 19.59
CA GLY A 246 -4.79 6.46 18.71
C GLY A 246 -6.00 7.32 18.38
N ARG A 247 -6.05 8.60 18.80
CA ARG A 247 -6.99 9.57 18.21
C ARG A 247 -6.56 9.98 16.82
N GLY A 248 -7.51 10.33 15.98
CA GLY A 248 -7.19 10.78 14.64
C GLY A 248 -8.38 11.25 13.81
N LEU A 249 -8.07 11.67 12.60
CA LEU A 249 -9.04 12.14 11.62
C LEU A 249 -8.79 11.45 10.28
N GLY A 250 -9.86 10.98 9.64
CA GLY A 250 -9.88 10.60 8.24
C GLY A 250 -10.59 11.69 7.43
N LEU A 251 -9.91 12.17 6.40
CA LEU A 251 -10.36 13.30 5.58
C LEU A 251 -10.26 12.96 4.10
N HIS A 252 -11.14 13.54 3.29
CA HIS A 252 -11.04 13.52 1.83
C HIS A 252 -10.75 14.91 1.27
N ALA A 253 -10.04 14.96 0.15
CA ALA A 253 -9.83 16.19 -0.61
C ALA A 253 -11.16 16.67 -1.20
N THR A 254 -11.39 17.98 -1.15
CA THR A 254 -12.58 18.64 -1.68
C THR A 254 -12.18 19.91 -2.42
N GLY A 255 -12.78 20.16 -3.58
CA GLY A 255 -12.41 21.25 -4.49
C GLY A 255 -11.63 20.70 -5.68
#